data_AF-A0A8H5DSM0-F1
#
_entry.id   AF-A0A8H5DSM0-F1
#
_cell.length_a   1.000
_cell.length_b   1.000
_cell.length_c   1.000
_cell.angle_alpha   90.00
_cell.angle_beta   90.00
_cell.angle_gamma   90.00
#
_symmetry.space_group_name_H-M   'P 1'
#
loop_
_entity.id
_entity.type
_entity.pdbx_description
1 polymer ?
#
loop_
_entity_poly.entity_id
_entity_poly.type
_entity_poly.pdbx_seq_one_letter_code
_entity_poly.pdbx_strand_id
1 'polypeptide(L)'
;MTKAVKKACDACHRRKVKCDGISPCRACYTAQLSCTYNAIPQEKGPKGSPAKVLSELRETQRQTSLSAKVQNRLNGIPCATVNARINLTSGLLTTELIKSCVSFFFANLYPQLPILEQRQIEQQMMFMEQNRDAYLLMTSFCAFIMLQPGMTMPQGDPYNLDMNPGATIILSQLLLEECLRVHKGYSYHDSVNLNVLATNFFIFGCYYGLEQHEKAWYYLREAATMIHMAGMDKEGHYMKMDGAEATRRRRLFWLVLVIERAYA
;
A
#
# COMPACT_ATOMS: atom_id res chain seq x y z
N MET A 1 17.87 46.76 37.37
CA MET A 1 18.12 45.38 36.91
C MET A 1 17.43 44.41 37.85
N THR A 2 16.36 43.73 37.42
CA THR A 2 15.65 42.76 38.28
C THR A 2 16.26 41.38 38.07
N LYS A 3 16.86 40.79 39.11
CA LYS A 3 17.37 39.42 39.08
C LYS A 3 16.23 38.48 38.68
N ALA A 4 16.47 37.61 37.70
CA ALA A 4 15.51 36.58 37.31
C ALA A 4 15.30 35.61 38.48
N VAL A 5 14.06 35.46 38.92
CA VAL A 5 13.68 34.58 40.02
C VAL A 5 13.56 33.15 39.48
N LYS A 6 14.23 32.17 40.10
CA LYS A 6 14.26 30.77 39.63
C LYS A 6 12.91 30.03 39.76
N LYS A 7 12.07 30.41 40.74
CA LYS A 7 10.72 29.83 40.96
C LYS A 7 9.76 30.92 41.45
N ALA A 8 8.62 31.07 40.80
CA ALA A 8 7.53 31.92 41.29
C ALA A 8 6.80 31.21 42.45
N CYS A 9 6.23 31.97 43.39
CA CYS A 9 5.39 31.40 44.44
C CYS A 9 4.10 30.81 43.85
N ASP A 10 3.44 29.93 44.61
CA ASP A 10 2.27 29.17 44.17
C ASP A 10 1.11 30.09 43.75
N ALA A 11 0.88 31.16 44.51
CA ALA A 11 -0.15 32.16 44.23
C ALA A 11 0.12 32.93 42.93
N CYS A 12 1.35 33.38 42.71
CA CYS A 12 1.73 34.09 41.48
C CYS A 12 1.74 33.17 40.26
N HIS A 13 2.21 31.93 40.43
CA HIS A 13 2.22 30.92 39.38
C HIS A 13 0.79 30.57 38.94
N ARG A 14 -0.12 30.32 39.89
CA ARG A 14 -1.54 30.04 39.59
C ARG A 14 -2.25 31.21 38.92
N ARG A 15 -1.93 32.45 39.32
CA ARG A 15 -2.49 33.69 38.74
C ARG A 15 -1.78 34.15 37.47
N LYS A 16 -0.67 33.52 37.08
CA LYS A 16 0.18 33.90 35.93
C LYS A 16 0.66 35.36 35.98
N VAL A 17 1.03 35.86 37.17
CA VAL A 17 1.56 37.22 37.38
C VAL A 17 3.05 37.17 37.75
N LYS A 18 3.78 38.27 37.51
CA LYS A 18 5.22 38.34 37.78
C LYS A 18 5.49 38.26 39.28
N CYS A 19 6.29 37.28 39.69
CA CYS A 19 6.75 37.12 41.06
C CYS A 19 8.15 37.74 41.23
N ASP A 20 8.35 38.48 42.31
CA ASP A 20 9.65 39.06 42.69
C ASP A 20 10.50 38.15 43.59
N GLY A 21 9.97 36.98 43.99
CA GLY A 21 10.72 35.93 44.67
C GLY A 21 11.04 36.19 46.14
N ILE A 22 10.66 37.36 46.67
CA ILE A 22 10.74 37.69 48.10
C ILE A 22 9.54 37.05 48.82
N SER A 23 9.67 36.69 50.10
CA SER A 23 8.57 36.12 50.88
C SER A 23 8.22 37.05 52.06
N PRO A 24 7.02 37.67 52.08
CA PRO A 24 5.97 37.62 51.06
C PRO A 24 6.33 38.42 49.79
N CYS A 25 5.86 37.93 48.63
CA CYS A 25 6.12 38.54 47.34
C CYS A 25 5.29 39.83 47.17
N ARG A 26 5.77 40.87 46.47
CA ARG A 26 5.02 42.15 46.34
C ARG A 26 3.63 41.95 45.74
N ALA A 27 3.52 41.12 44.70
CA ALA A 27 2.23 40.81 44.07
C ALA A 27 1.27 40.05 45.00
N CYS A 28 1.81 39.29 45.96
CA CYS A 28 1.05 38.56 46.96
C CYS A 28 0.60 39.50 48.09
N TYR A 29 1.50 40.38 48.52
CA TYR A 29 1.25 41.39 49.55
C TYR A 29 0.15 42.37 49.14
N THR A 30 0.25 42.96 47.94
CA THR A 30 -0.77 43.89 47.43
C THR A 30 -2.12 43.22 47.24
N ALA A 31 -2.13 41.93 46.88
CA ALA A 31 -3.35 41.16 46.71
C ALA A 31 -3.87 40.53 48.02
N GLN A 32 -3.19 40.75 49.15
CA GLN A 32 -3.49 40.13 50.45
C GLN A 32 -3.65 38.59 50.36
N LEU A 33 -2.79 37.94 49.58
CA LEU A 33 -2.79 36.48 49.41
C LEU A 33 -1.63 35.83 50.15
N SER A 34 -1.87 34.60 50.62
CA SER A 34 -0.82 33.76 51.22
C SER A 34 0.26 33.41 50.19
N CYS A 35 1.49 33.84 50.45
CA CYS A 35 2.65 33.59 49.60
C CYS A 35 3.36 32.31 50.04
N THR A 36 3.12 31.21 49.32
CA THR A 36 3.67 29.89 49.63
C THR A 36 4.42 29.30 48.43
N TYR A 37 5.31 28.34 48.67
CA TYR A 37 6.11 27.63 47.66
C TYR A 37 5.96 26.10 47.80
N ASN A 38 4.87 25.67 48.40
CA ASN A 38 4.61 24.32 48.89
C ASN A 38 4.04 23.40 47.81
N ALA A 39 3.65 23.92 46.65
CA ALA A 39 3.16 23.08 45.57
C ALA A 39 4.26 22.15 45.05
N ILE A 40 4.08 20.86 45.30
CA ILE A 40 4.89 19.77 44.72
C ILE A 40 4.44 19.60 43.26
N PRO A 41 5.35 19.72 42.28
CA PRO A 41 5.02 19.47 40.88
C PRO A 41 4.45 18.04 40.73
N GLN A 42 3.22 17.93 40.28
CA GLN A 42 2.64 16.64 39.90
C GLN A 42 3.24 16.24 38.55
N GLU A 43 3.87 15.07 38.49
CA GLU A 43 4.34 14.49 37.22
C GLU A 43 3.12 14.25 36.33
N LYS A 44 3.04 14.99 35.22
CA LYS A 44 2.11 14.64 34.15
C LYS A 44 2.51 13.25 33.68
N GLY A 45 1.58 12.30 33.75
CA GLY A 45 1.80 10.90 33.38
C GLY A 45 2.51 10.73 32.03
N PRO A 46 3.10 9.56 31.77
CA PRO A 46 4.04 9.36 30.68
C PRO A 46 3.43 9.81 29.36
N LYS A 47 3.98 10.89 28.79
CA LYS A 47 3.66 11.30 27.43
C LYS A 47 4.12 10.16 26.53
N GLY A 48 3.19 9.48 25.87
CA GLY A 48 3.51 8.47 24.86
C GLY A 48 4.55 9.01 23.89
N SER A 49 5.44 8.14 23.40
CA SER A 49 6.56 8.58 22.57
C SER A 49 6.02 9.39 21.37
N PRO A 50 6.54 10.61 21.11
CA PRO A 50 6.05 11.44 20.01
C PRO A 50 6.09 10.73 18.64
N ALA A 51 7.04 9.80 18.46
CA ALA A 51 7.15 8.97 17.27
C ALA A 51 5.97 8.00 17.10
N LYS A 52 5.52 7.35 18.18
CA LYS A 52 4.38 6.42 18.14
C LYS A 52 3.07 7.16 17.87
N VAL A 53 2.87 8.32 18.50
CA VAL A 53 1.70 9.16 18.26
C VAL A 53 1.68 9.66 16.81
N LEU A 54 2.83 10.06 16.25
CA LEU A 54 2.93 10.49 14.86
C LEU A 54 2.68 9.36 13.86
N SER A 55 3.16 8.13 14.13
CA SER A 55 2.86 6.97 13.28
C SER A 55 1.38 6.62 13.31
N GLU A 56 0.75 6.61 14.49
CA GLU A 56 -0.68 6.33 14.66
C GLU A 56 -1.56 7.38 13.95
N LEU A 57 -1.20 8.68 14.03
CA LEU A 57 -1.90 9.75 13.33
C LEU A 57 -1.80 9.63 11.80
N ARG A 58 -0.62 9.26 11.28
CA ARG A 58 -0.42 9.02 9.85
C ARG A 58 -1.22 7.82 9.38
N GLU A 59 -1.24 6.75 10.16
CA GLU A 59 -2.01 5.54 9.85
C GLU A 59 -3.53 5.81 9.85
N THR A 60 -4.02 6.56 10.85
CA THR A 60 -5.44 6.97 10.91
C THR A 60 -5.83 7.82 9.70
N GLN A 61 -5.05 8.86 9.37
CA GLN A 61 -5.32 9.69 8.18
C GLN A 61 -5.29 8.86 6.89
N ARG A 62 -4.38 7.89 6.80
CA ARG A 62 -4.26 6.98 5.65
C ARG A 62 -5.52 6.13 5.52
N GLN A 63 -5.94 5.45 6.58
CA GLN A 63 -7.15 4.63 6.59
C GLN A 63 -8.37 5.44 6.13
N THR A 64 -8.58 6.64 6.66
CA THR A 64 -9.68 7.53 6.25
C THR A 64 -9.65 7.87 4.75
N SER A 65 -8.47 8.15 4.20
CA SER A 65 -8.32 8.50 2.77
C SER A 65 -8.59 7.33 1.83
N LEU A 66 -8.19 6.10 2.21
CA LEU A 66 -8.49 4.91 1.41
C LEU A 66 -9.97 4.52 1.53
N SER A 67 -10.55 4.56 2.73
CA SER A 67 -11.99 4.31 2.93
C SER A 67 -12.84 5.29 2.14
N ALA A 68 -12.46 6.58 2.05
CA ALA A 68 -13.14 7.55 1.20
C ALA A 68 -13.06 7.20 -0.30
N LYS A 69 -11.92 6.70 -0.80
CA LYS A 69 -11.80 6.22 -2.19
C LYS A 69 -12.70 5.02 -2.45
N VAL A 70 -12.74 4.06 -1.53
CA VAL A 70 -13.62 2.88 -1.61
C VAL A 70 -15.08 3.32 -1.65
N GLN A 71 -15.49 4.23 -0.77
CA GLN A 71 -16.87 4.72 -0.71
C GLN A 71 -17.26 5.54 -1.94
N ASN A 72 -16.37 6.36 -2.48
CA ASN A 72 -16.61 7.06 -3.74
C ASN A 72 -16.88 6.08 -4.89
N ARG A 73 -16.19 4.93 -4.90
CA ARG A 73 -16.38 3.90 -5.92
C ARG A 73 -17.67 3.13 -5.77
N LEU A 74 -18.04 2.78 -4.55
CA LEU A 74 -19.38 2.25 -4.24
C LEU A 74 -20.49 3.19 -4.75
N ASN A 75 -20.25 4.50 -4.67
CA ASN A 75 -21.20 5.52 -5.13
C ASN A 75 -21.09 5.84 -6.65
N GLY A 76 -20.25 5.12 -7.41
CA GLY A 76 -20.07 5.35 -8.84
C GLY A 76 -19.38 6.67 -9.20
N ILE A 77 -18.73 7.33 -8.24
CA ILE A 77 -18.05 8.62 -8.44
C ILE A 77 -16.61 8.36 -8.91
N PRO A 78 -16.19 8.85 -10.09
CA PRO A 78 -14.81 8.73 -10.54
C PRO A 78 -13.88 9.53 -9.61
N CYS A 79 -12.81 8.88 -9.12
CA CYS A 79 -11.83 9.54 -8.26
C CYS A 79 -11.00 10.56 -9.06
N ALA A 80 -10.93 11.81 -8.59
CA ALA A 80 -10.12 12.84 -9.22
C ALA A 80 -8.62 12.46 -9.19
N THR A 81 -7.94 12.69 -10.32
CA THR A 81 -6.51 12.43 -10.50
C THR A 81 -5.69 13.45 -9.70
N VAL A 82 -5.41 13.16 -8.42
CA VAL A 82 -4.47 13.98 -7.64
C VAL A 82 -3.08 13.74 -8.21
N ASN A 83 -2.34 14.82 -8.51
CA ASN A 83 -0.94 14.81 -8.95
C ASN A 83 -0.12 13.86 -8.07
N ALA A 84 0.06 12.64 -8.57
CA ALA A 84 0.54 11.52 -7.81
C ALA A 84 2.07 11.60 -7.74
N ARG A 85 2.59 11.96 -6.56
CA ARG A 85 3.97 11.59 -6.24
C ARG A 85 4.10 10.07 -6.41
N ILE A 86 5.28 9.61 -6.83
CA ILE A 86 5.69 8.22 -7.08
C ILE A 86 5.66 7.34 -5.80
N ASN A 87 4.89 7.75 -4.79
CA ASN A 87 4.77 7.03 -3.54
C ASN A 87 3.77 5.88 -3.72
N LEU A 88 4.16 4.70 -3.25
CA LEU A 88 3.30 3.52 -3.15
C LEU A 88 2.17 3.81 -2.16
N THR A 89 0.93 3.38 -2.45
CA THR A 89 -0.15 3.50 -1.47
C THR A 89 0.03 2.42 -0.40
N SER A 90 0.77 2.74 0.66
CA SER A 90 0.94 1.83 1.80
C SER A 90 -0.42 1.46 2.39
N GLY A 91 -0.60 0.18 2.72
CA GLY A 91 -1.83 -0.33 3.35
C GLY A 91 -2.99 -0.63 2.42
N LEU A 92 -2.89 -0.36 1.10
CA LEU A 92 -3.86 -0.86 0.14
C LEU A 92 -3.77 -2.38 -0.01
N LEU A 93 -2.54 -2.90 0.02
CA LEU A 93 -2.24 -4.32 -0.15
C LEU A 93 -1.79 -4.89 1.20
N THR A 94 -2.73 -5.49 1.93
CA THR A 94 -2.45 -6.12 3.23
C THR A 94 -1.80 -7.49 3.05
N THR A 95 -1.03 -7.93 4.04
CA THR A 95 -0.39 -9.25 4.02
C THR A 95 -1.43 -10.38 3.99
N GLU A 96 -2.56 -10.18 4.66
CA GLU A 96 -3.70 -11.09 4.75
C GLU A 96 -4.37 -11.27 3.39
N LEU A 97 -4.57 -10.17 2.66
CA LEU A 97 -5.09 -10.20 1.29
C LEU A 97 -4.16 -10.99 0.37
N ILE A 98 -2.86 -10.69 0.39
CA ILE A 98 -1.89 -11.41 -0.46
C ILE A 98 -1.89 -12.90 -0.12
N LYS A 99 -1.84 -13.27 1.17
CA LYS A 99 -1.88 -14.68 1.59
C LYS A 99 -3.14 -15.41 1.12
N SER A 100 -4.30 -14.76 1.19
CA SER A 100 -5.56 -15.29 0.69
C SER A 100 -5.50 -15.54 -0.82
N CYS A 101 -5.03 -14.54 -1.58
CA CYS A 101 -4.85 -14.65 -3.03
C CYS A 101 -3.86 -15.76 -3.42
N VAL A 102 -2.73 -15.86 -2.71
CA VAL A 102 -1.71 -16.90 -2.93
C VAL A 102 -2.29 -18.29 -2.68
N SER A 103 -2.96 -18.49 -1.54
CA SER A 103 -3.59 -19.76 -1.21
C SER A 103 -4.60 -20.18 -2.28
N PHE A 104 -5.46 -19.25 -2.71
CA PHE A 104 -6.44 -19.51 -3.76
C PHE A 104 -5.77 -19.86 -5.11
N PHE A 105 -4.76 -19.10 -5.52
CA PHE A 105 -4.05 -19.31 -6.78
C PHE A 105 -3.41 -20.70 -6.86
N PHE A 106 -2.65 -21.09 -5.82
CA PHE A 106 -1.97 -22.40 -5.83
C PHE A 106 -2.93 -23.58 -5.71
N ALA A 107 -4.09 -23.39 -5.06
CA ALA A 107 -5.11 -24.42 -4.98
C ALA A 107 -5.91 -24.59 -6.28
N ASN A 108 -6.22 -23.49 -6.99
CA ASN A 108 -7.26 -23.51 -8.03
C ASN A 108 -6.77 -23.16 -9.44
N LEU A 109 -5.67 -22.41 -9.58
CA LEU A 109 -5.25 -21.84 -10.87
C LEU A 109 -3.85 -22.28 -11.31
N TYR A 110 -2.99 -22.69 -10.39
CA TYR A 110 -1.62 -23.06 -10.70
C TYR A 110 -1.47 -24.15 -11.78
N PRO A 111 -2.33 -25.19 -11.85
CA PRO A 111 -2.23 -26.18 -12.92
C PRO A 111 -2.32 -25.58 -14.33
N GLN A 112 -3.15 -24.54 -14.51
CA GLN A 112 -3.32 -23.85 -15.78
C GLN A 112 -2.37 -22.65 -15.94
N LEU A 113 -1.97 -22.03 -14.84
CA LEU A 113 -1.18 -20.80 -14.81
C LEU A 113 0.14 -20.94 -14.01
N PRO A 114 1.07 -21.84 -14.36
CA PRO A 114 2.24 -22.16 -13.53
C PRO A 114 3.41 -21.18 -13.69
N ILE A 115 3.15 -19.86 -13.69
CA ILE A 115 4.12 -18.80 -13.97
C ILE A 115 4.80 -18.21 -12.71
N LEU A 116 4.27 -18.48 -11.52
CA LEU A 116 4.81 -18.00 -10.25
C LEU A 116 5.37 -19.14 -9.38
N GLU A 117 6.21 -18.81 -8.40
CA GLU A 117 6.71 -19.76 -7.39
C GLU A 117 6.30 -19.26 -5.99
N GLN A 118 5.65 -20.12 -5.20
CA GLN A 118 5.08 -19.73 -3.90
C GLN A 118 6.14 -19.14 -2.97
N ARG A 119 7.28 -19.81 -2.82
CA ARG A 119 8.38 -19.36 -1.97
C ARG A 119 8.92 -17.99 -2.39
N GLN A 120 8.97 -17.71 -3.70
CA GLN A 120 9.42 -16.41 -4.19
C GLN A 120 8.41 -15.31 -3.88
N ILE A 121 7.11 -15.60 -4.01
CA ILE A 121 6.06 -14.65 -3.62
C ILE A 121 6.16 -14.31 -2.14
N GLU A 122 6.28 -15.31 -1.27
CA GLU A 122 6.40 -15.13 0.18
C GLU A 122 7.63 -14.28 0.53
N GLN A 123 8.76 -14.50 -0.15
CA GLN A 123 9.98 -13.71 0.04
C GLN A 123 9.82 -12.26 -0.43
N GLN A 124 9.25 -12.06 -1.62
CA GLN A 124 9.03 -10.73 -2.19
C GLN A 124 8.03 -9.91 -1.36
N MET A 125 7.03 -10.57 -0.76
CA MET A 125 6.03 -9.93 0.12
C MET A 125 6.67 -9.23 1.33
N MET A 126 7.80 -9.73 1.85
CA MET A 126 8.49 -9.11 3.00
C MET A 126 9.13 -7.75 2.67
N PHE A 127 9.47 -7.50 1.40
CA PHE A 127 10.21 -6.31 0.96
C PHE A 127 9.54 -5.56 -0.20
N MET A 128 8.26 -5.84 -0.46
CA MET A 128 7.56 -5.28 -1.62
C MET A 128 7.39 -3.76 -1.54
N GLU A 129 7.39 -3.16 -0.34
CA GLU A 129 7.33 -1.70 -0.19
C GLU A 129 8.64 -1.02 -0.64
N GLN A 130 9.76 -1.74 -0.70
CA GLN A 130 11.03 -1.22 -1.18
C GLN A 130 11.32 -1.62 -2.63
N ASN A 131 10.62 -2.64 -3.17
CA ASN A 131 10.79 -3.12 -4.53
C ASN A 131 9.52 -2.88 -5.36
N ARG A 132 9.61 -1.93 -6.28
CA ARG A 132 8.48 -1.50 -7.12
C ARG A 132 7.91 -2.63 -7.99
N ASP A 133 8.76 -3.47 -8.58
CA ASP A 133 8.31 -4.56 -9.44
C ASP A 133 7.61 -5.64 -8.64
N ALA A 134 8.10 -5.92 -7.43
CA ALA A 134 7.41 -6.80 -6.49
C ALA A 134 6.03 -6.23 -6.10
N TYR A 135 5.95 -4.92 -5.78
CA TYR A 135 4.67 -4.28 -5.48
C TYR A 135 3.68 -4.35 -6.64
N LEU A 136 4.12 -4.04 -7.86
CA LEU A 136 3.31 -4.10 -9.08
C LEU A 136 2.82 -5.53 -9.35
N LEU A 137 3.70 -6.52 -9.19
CA LEU A 137 3.33 -7.92 -9.31
C LEU A 137 2.25 -8.29 -8.28
N MET A 138 2.46 -8.00 -6.99
CA MET A 138 1.51 -8.38 -5.95
C MET A 138 0.16 -7.67 -6.13
N THR A 139 0.17 -6.40 -6.53
CA THR A 139 -1.06 -5.61 -6.71
C THR A 139 -1.87 -6.13 -7.91
N SER A 140 -1.23 -6.32 -9.07
CA SER A 140 -1.90 -6.87 -10.27
C SER A 140 -2.34 -8.32 -10.07
N PHE A 141 -1.52 -9.15 -9.41
CA PHE A 141 -1.86 -10.51 -9.03
C PHE A 141 -3.11 -10.56 -8.14
N CYS A 142 -3.15 -9.79 -7.05
CA CYS A 142 -4.31 -9.77 -6.17
C CYS A 142 -5.56 -9.24 -6.88
N ALA A 143 -5.43 -8.22 -7.74
CA ALA A 143 -6.53 -7.72 -8.56
C ALA A 143 -7.12 -8.83 -9.45
N PHE A 144 -6.25 -9.62 -10.09
CA PHE A 144 -6.65 -10.73 -10.94
C PHE A 144 -7.33 -11.84 -10.13
N ILE A 145 -6.78 -12.22 -8.97
CA ILE A 145 -7.35 -13.28 -8.13
C ILE A 145 -8.72 -12.89 -7.57
N MET A 146 -8.94 -11.62 -7.22
CA MET A 146 -10.26 -11.15 -6.79
C MET A 146 -11.37 -11.32 -7.84
N LEU A 147 -11.03 -11.44 -9.14
CA LEU A 147 -12.01 -11.66 -10.20
C LEU A 147 -12.33 -13.14 -10.45
N GLN A 148 -11.64 -14.06 -9.77
CA GLN A 148 -11.75 -15.48 -10.07
C GLN A 148 -13.01 -16.09 -9.44
N PRO A 149 -13.71 -16.99 -10.16
CA PRO A 149 -14.85 -17.69 -9.59
C PRO A 149 -14.49 -18.46 -8.32
N GLY A 150 -15.30 -18.31 -7.27
CA GLY A 150 -15.07 -18.94 -5.97
C GLY A 150 -14.13 -18.17 -5.04
N MET A 151 -13.50 -17.08 -5.50
CA MET A 151 -12.76 -16.20 -4.59
C MET A 151 -13.72 -15.36 -3.74
N THR A 152 -13.43 -15.25 -2.45
CA THR A 152 -14.21 -14.47 -1.49
C THR A 152 -13.34 -13.39 -0.85
N MET A 153 -13.99 -12.33 -0.36
CA MET A 153 -13.28 -11.29 0.41
C MET A 153 -12.59 -11.90 1.64
N PRO A 154 -11.31 -11.58 1.90
CA PRO A 154 -10.65 -11.98 3.13
C PRO A 154 -11.35 -11.42 4.37
N GLN A 155 -11.36 -12.20 5.46
CA GLN A 155 -11.89 -11.73 6.74
C GLN A 155 -11.01 -10.62 7.31
N GLY A 156 -11.63 -9.59 7.92
CA GLY A 156 -10.90 -8.45 8.48
C GLY A 156 -10.41 -7.46 7.42
N ASP A 157 -11.09 -7.38 6.28
CA ASP A 157 -10.82 -6.36 5.27
C ASP A 157 -10.90 -4.95 5.90
N PRO A 158 -9.86 -4.11 5.75
CA PRO A 158 -9.78 -2.79 6.39
C PRO A 158 -10.87 -1.81 5.91
N TYR A 159 -11.63 -2.16 4.88
CA TYR A 159 -12.65 -1.31 4.29
C TYR A 159 -14.07 -1.79 4.59
N ASN A 160 -14.25 -2.87 5.38
CA ASN A 160 -15.55 -3.51 5.65
C ASN A 160 -16.35 -3.78 4.35
N LEU A 161 -15.65 -4.17 3.29
CA LEU A 161 -16.25 -4.46 1.99
C LEU A 161 -16.99 -5.80 1.98
N ASP A 162 -16.73 -6.69 2.93
CA ASP A 162 -17.32 -8.01 3.10
C ASP A 162 -18.86 -8.02 3.08
N MET A 163 -19.50 -6.90 3.42
CA MET A 163 -20.95 -6.74 3.43
C MET A 163 -21.58 -6.35 2.09
N ASN A 164 -20.79 -6.05 1.05
CA ASN A 164 -21.31 -5.61 -0.25
C ASN A 164 -21.29 -6.73 -1.31
N PRO A 165 -22.42 -6.99 -2.00
CA PRO A 165 -22.40 -7.79 -3.23
C PRO A 165 -21.42 -7.18 -4.25
N GLY A 166 -20.51 -7.99 -4.80
CA GLY A 166 -19.50 -7.53 -5.75
C GLY A 166 -18.27 -6.86 -5.12
N ALA A 167 -18.08 -6.96 -3.80
CA ALA A 167 -16.91 -6.45 -3.09
C ALA A 167 -15.56 -6.86 -3.72
N THR A 168 -15.44 -8.10 -4.16
CA THR A 168 -14.22 -8.60 -4.81
C THR A 168 -13.94 -7.87 -6.13
N ILE A 169 -14.97 -7.59 -6.92
CA ILE A 169 -14.86 -6.81 -8.17
C ILE A 169 -14.40 -5.38 -7.86
N ILE A 170 -14.99 -4.74 -6.85
CA ILE A 170 -14.63 -3.38 -6.44
C ILE A 170 -13.15 -3.32 -5.99
N LEU A 171 -12.74 -4.26 -5.14
CA LEU A 171 -11.36 -4.34 -4.69
C LEU A 171 -10.41 -4.61 -5.85
N SER A 172 -10.77 -5.51 -6.77
CA SER A 172 -10.00 -5.77 -7.99
C SER A 172 -9.76 -4.48 -8.79
N GLN A 173 -10.81 -3.70 -9.06
CA GLN A 173 -10.67 -2.46 -9.81
C GLN A 173 -9.82 -1.41 -9.08
N LEU A 174 -9.94 -1.31 -7.75
CA LEU A 174 -9.12 -0.40 -6.94
C LEU A 174 -7.64 -0.77 -6.99
N LEU A 175 -7.33 -2.06 -6.87
CA LEU A 175 -5.96 -2.59 -6.99
C LEU A 175 -5.42 -2.39 -8.41
N LEU A 176 -6.23 -2.67 -9.44
CA LEU A 176 -5.84 -2.47 -10.84
C LEU A 176 -5.49 -1.01 -11.11
N GLU A 177 -6.28 -0.06 -10.61
CA GLU A 177 -5.99 1.37 -10.78
C GLU A 177 -4.73 1.80 -10.05
N GLU A 178 -4.49 1.31 -8.83
CA GLU A 178 -3.24 1.56 -8.12
C GLU A 178 -2.06 1.01 -8.92
N CYS A 179 -2.17 -0.22 -9.42
CA CYS A 179 -1.15 -0.83 -10.25
C CYS A 179 -0.85 0.04 -11.46
N LEU A 180 -1.87 0.50 -12.19
CA LEU A 180 -1.69 1.35 -13.37
C LEU A 180 -1.14 2.74 -13.03
N ARG A 181 -1.53 3.33 -11.91
CA ARG A 181 -1.00 4.61 -11.42
C ARG A 181 0.49 4.49 -11.12
N VAL A 182 0.90 3.42 -10.43
CA VAL A 182 2.32 3.15 -10.15
C VAL A 182 3.06 2.76 -11.42
N HIS A 183 2.44 2.02 -12.34
CA HIS A 183 3.05 1.60 -13.61
C HIS A 183 3.38 2.78 -14.54
N LYS A 184 2.46 3.75 -14.70
CA LYS A 184 2.63 4.94 -15.57
C LYS A 184 3.82 5.83 -15.18
N GLY A 185 4.26 5.80 -13.92
CA GLY A 185 5.42 6.56 -13.46
C GLY A 185 6.75 5.80 -13.57
N TYR A 186 6.82 4.70 -14.32
CA TYR A 186 7.98 3.82 -14.39
C TYR A 186 8.38 3.54 -15.84
N SER A 187 9.66 3.77 -16.17
CA SER A 187 10.24 3.32 -17.44
C SER A 187 10.81 1.91 -17.24
N TYR A 188 10.11 0.89 -17.73
CA TYR A 188 10.54 -0.52 -17.64
C TYR A 188 11.55 -0.94 -18.73
N HIS A 189 11.91 -0.01 -19.63
CA HIS A 189 12.76 -0.27 -20.79
C HIS A 189 14.18 -0.72 -20.43
N ASP A 190 14.66 -0.44 -19.20
CA ASP A 190 16.05 -0.71 -18.82
C ASP A 190 16.27 -2.12 -18.22
N SER A 191 15.21 -2.81 -17.73
CA SER A 191 15.36 -4.16 -17.18
C SER A 191 14.05 -4.98 -17.16
N VAL A 192 13.77 -5.71 -18.24
CA VAL A 192 12.61 -6.62 -18.30
C VAL A 192 12.86 -7.88 -17.46
N ASN A 193 12.12 -8.01 -16.35
CA ASN A 193 12.14 -9.18 -15.47
C ASN A 193 10.78 -9.89 -15.42
N LEU A 194 10.73 -11.06 -14.77
CA LEU A 194 9.51 -11.88 -14.69
C LEU A 194 8.35 -11.12 -14.02
N ASN A 195 8.62 -10.29 -13.00
CA ASN A 195 7.60 -9.54 -12.30
C ASN A 195 6.91 -8.52 -13.24
N VAL A 196 7.68 -7.80 -14.06
CA VAL A 196 7.14 -6.84 -15.04
C VAL A 196 6.28 -7.55 -16.09
N LEU A 197 6.75 -8.67 -16.61
CA LEU A 197 6.02 -9.45 -17.61
C LEU A 197 4.72 -10.05 -17.04
N ALA A 198 4.80 -10.66 -15.86
CA ALA A 198 3.65 -11.23 -15.18
C ALA A 198 2.64 -10.14 -14.75
N THR A 199 3.11 -8.96 -14.35
CA THR A 199 2.24 -7.81 -14.06
C THR A 199 1.38 -7.46 -15.26
N ASN A 200 1.98 -7.33 -16.45
CA ASN A 200 1.22 -7.01 -17.66
C ASN A 200 0.25 -8.13 -18.06
N PHE A 201 0.66 -9.38 -17.88
CA PHE A 201 -0.24 -10.53 -18.07
C PHE A 201 -1.45 -10.48 -17.12
N PHE A 202 -1.25 -10.17 -15.83
CA PHE A 202 -2.35 -10.05 -14.87
C PHE A 202 -3.23 -8.83 -15.15
N ILE A 203 -2.68 -7.70 -15.61
CA ILE A 203 -3.46 -6.54 -16.05
C ILE A 203 -4.38 -6.93 -17.22
N PHE A 204 -3.85 -7.66 -18.22
CA PHE A 204 -4.67 -8.25 -19.29
C PHE A 204 -5.80 -9.10 -18.69
N GLY A 205 -5.47 -10.04 -17.79
CA GLY A 205 -6.45 -10.91 -17.15
C GLY A 205 -7.53 -10.15 -16.38
N CYS A 206 -7.18 -9.03 -15.74
CA CYS A 206 -8.15 -8.16 -15.07
C CYS A 206 -9.12 -7.52 -16.06
N TYR A 207 -8.62 -6.91 -17.14
CA TYR A 207 -9.49 -6.30 -18.15
C TYR A 207 -10.34 -7.34 -18.89
N TYR A 208 -9.81 -8.53 -19.11
CA TYR A 208 -10.57 -9.65 -19.67
C TYR A 208 -11.73 -10.04 -18.75
N GLY A 209 -11.46 -10.25 -17.45
CA GLY A 209 -12.51 -10.58 -16.46
C GLY A 209 -13.52 -9.45 -16.21
N LEU A 210 -13.16 -8.20 -16.53
CA LEU A 210 -14.04 -7.03 -16.48
C LEU A 210 -14.73 -6.74 -17.83
N GLU A 211 -14.63 -7.63 -18.82
CA GLU A 211 -15.23 -7.50 -20.15
C GLU A 211 -14.79 -6.24 -20.94
N GLN A 212 -13.63 -5.67 -20.61
CA GLN A 212 -13.05 -4.51 -21.31
C GLN A 212 -12.06 -4.99 -22.39
N HIS A 213 -12.59 -5.63 -23.44
CA HIS A 213 -11.80 -6.36 -24.42
C HIS A 213 -10.73 -5.54 -25.15
N GLU A 214 -10.99 -4.27 -25.48
CA GLU A 214 -10.00 -3.39 -26.15
C GLU A 214 -8.76 -3.17 -25.27
N LYS A 215 -8.98 -2.92 -23.97
CA LYS A 215 -7.87 -2.74 -23.01
C LYS A 215 -7.16 -4.06 -22.73
N ALA A 216 -7.92 -5.15 -22.61
CA ALA A 216 -7.33 -6.48 -22.46
C ALA A 216 -6.37 -6.75 -23.64
N TRP A 217 -6.84 -6.55 -24.87
CA TRP A 217 -6.03 -6.74 -26.07
C TRP A 217 -4.78 -5.86 -26.09
N TYR A 218 -4.91 -4.57 -25.73
CA TYR A 218 -3.77 -3.67 -25.61
C TYR A 218 -2.67 -4.21 -24.67
N TYR A 219 -3.03 -4.60 -23.45
CA TYR A 219 -2.06 -5.10 -22.46
C TYR A 219 -1.49 -6.47 -22.83
N LEU A 220 -2.26 -7.32 -23.51
CA LEU A 220 -1.77 -8.58 -24.05
C LEU A 220 -0.69 -8.34 -25.13
N ARG A 221 -0.92 -7.37 -26.03
CA ARG A 221 0.03 -6.98 -27.06
C ARG A 221 1.27 -6.27 -26.49
N GLU A 222 1.11 -5.47 -25.45
CA GLU A 222 2.23 -4.89 -24.70
C GLU A 222 3.10 -6.00 -24.10
N ALA A 223 2.50 -6.99 -23.42
CA ALA A 223 3.20 -8.15 -22.87
C ALA A 223 3.95 -8.95 -23.93
N ALA A 224 3.29 -9.27 -25.05
CA ALA A 224 3.91 -9.99 -26.17
C ALA A 224 5.12 -9.22 -26.74
N THR A 225 4.98 -7.90 -26.90
CA THR A 225 6.06 -7.04 -27.39
C THR A 225 7.26 -7.05 -26.42
N MET A 226 7.02 -6.90 -25.11
CA MET A 226 8.09 -6.95 -24.10
C MET A 226 8.81 -8.31 -24.08
N ILE A 227 8.08 -9.41 -24.23
CA ILE A 227 8.63 -10.76 -24.30
C ILE A 227 9.60 -10.88 -25.49
N HIS A 228 9.21 -10.40 -26.67
CA HIS A 228 10.07 -10.38 -27.85
C HIS A 228 11.27 -9.45 -27.68
N MET A 229 11.09 -8.26 -27.12
CA MET A 229 12.20 -7.33 -26.85
C MET A 229 13.21 -7.92 -25.86
N ALA A 230 12.76 -8.72 -24.89
CA ALA A 230 13.63 -9.45 -23.97
C ALA A 230 14.37 -10.63 -24.63
N GLY A 231 14.02 -11.02 -25.85
CA GLY A 231 14.60 -12.15 -26.59
C GLY A 231 14.13 -13.51 -26.10
N MET A 232 12.98 -13.58 -25.43
CA MET A 232 12.41 -14.83 -24.89
C MET A 232 11.91 -15.79 -25.98
N ASP A 233 11.89 -15.36 -27.23
CA ASP A 233 11.68 -16.19 -28.42
C ASP A 233 12.91 -17.04 -28.79
N LYS A 234 14.07 -16.78 -28.20
CA LYS A 234 15.35 -17.45 -28.54
C LYS A 234 15.78 -18.39 -27.43
N GLU A 235 16.12 -19.63 -27.78
CA GLU A 235 16.54 -20.60 -26.77
C GLU A 235 17.82 -20.22 -26.01
N GLY A 236 18.73 -19.51 -26.69
CA GLY A 236 19.94 -18.98 -26.08
C GLY A 236 19.69 -17.94 -24.96
N HIS A 237 18.48 -17.37 -24.86
CA HIS A 237 18.10 -16.51 -23.73
C HIS A 237 18.03 -17.32 -22.43
N TYR A 238 17.36 -18.48 -22.47
CA TYR A 238 17.11 -19.31 -21.29
C TYR A 238 18.36 -20.04 -20.77
N MET A 239 19.31 -20.38 -21.67
CA MET A 239 20.54 -21.08 -21.30
C MET A 239 21.48 -20.26 -20.40
N LYS A 240 21.25 -18.94 -20.31
CA LYS A 240 22.04 -18.01 -19.49
C LYS A 240 21.47 -17.83 -18.08
N MET A 241 20.38 -18.53 -17.76
CA MET A 241 19.59 -18.32 -16.55
C MET A 241 19.59 -19.56 -15.66
N ASP A 242 19.23 -19.36 -14.39
CA ASP A 242 18.88 -20.48 -13.52
C ASP A 242 17.72 -21.30 -14.10
N GLY A 243 17.75 -22.62 -13.91
CA GLY A 243 16.77 -23.54 -14.50
C GLY A 243 15.33 -23.28 -14.06
N ALA A 244 15.11 -22.86 -12.81
CA ALA A 244 13.77 -22.55 -12.32
C ALA A 244 13.24 -21.26 -12.96
N GLU A 245 14.09 -20.24 -13.09
CA GLU A 245 13.75 -18.98 -13.75
C GLU A 245 13.48 -19.17 -15.24
N ALA A 246 14.34 -19.92 -15.93
CA ALA A 246 14.15 -20.27 -17.33
C ALA A 246 12.80 -20.96 -17.56
N THR A 247 12.44 -21.92 -16.69
CA THR A 247 11.18 -22.66 -16.79
C THR A 247 9.95 -21.75 -16.66
N ARG A 248 9.94 -20.84 -15.67
CA ARG A 248 8.82 -19.91 -15.47
C ARG A 248 8.67 -18.94 -16.65
N ARG A 249 9.78 -18.39 -17.15
CA ARG A 249 9.75 -17.50 -18.32
C ARG A 249 9.27 -18.20 -19.57
N ARG A 250 9.66 -19.46 -19.81
CA ARG A 250 9.13 -20.26 -20.92
C ARG A 250 7.62 -20.47 -20.80
N ARG A 251 7.14 -20.82 -19.60
CA ARG A 251 5.70 -21.00 -19.35
C ARG A 251 4.92 -19.71 -19.65
N LEU A 252 5.44 -18.56 -19.19
CA LEU A 252 4.83 -17.26 -19.48
C LEU A 252 4.87 -16.91 -20.98
N PHE A 253 5.99 -17.16 -21.65
CA PHE A 253 6.12 -16.99 -23.11
C PHE A 253 5.03 -17.74 -23.85
N TRP A 254 4.91 -19.05 -23.60
CA TRP A 254 3.94 -19.89 -24.29
C TRP A 254 2.50 -19.51 -23.95
N LEU A 255 2.24 -19.16 -22.69
CA LEU A 255 0.92 -18.72 -22.26
C LEU A 255 0.47 -17.45 -23.00
N VAL A 256 1.32 -16.42 -23.03
CA VAL A 256 1.01 -15.17 -23.74
C VAL A 256 0.80 -15.43 -25.22
N LEU A 257 1.69 -16.19 -25.86
CA LEU A 257 1.59 -16.48 -27.30
C LEU A 257 0.33 -17.26 -27.67
N VAL A 258 -0.05 -18.26 -26.87
CA VAL A 258 -1.27 -19.05 -27.11
C VAL A 258 -2.52 -18.20 -26.94
N ILE A 259 -2.58 -17.41 -25.87
CA ILE A 259 -3.73 -16.53 -25.60
C ILE A 259 -3.84 -15.45 -26.67
N GLU A 260 -2.72 -14.84 -27.06
CA GLU A 260 -2.68 -13.84 -28.13
C GLU A 260 -3.26 -14.37 -29.44
N ARG A 261 -2.89 -15.59 -29.83
CA ARG A 261 -3.43 -16.24 -31.03
C ARG A 261 -4.91 -16.63 -30.91
N ALA A 262 -5.38 -16.90 -29.69
CA ALA A 262 -6.79 -17.18 -29.45
C ALA A 262 -7.65 -15.91 -29.45
N TYR A 263 -7.02 -14.76 -29.19
CA TYR A 263 -7.68 -13.44 -29.10
C TYR A 263 -7.72 -12.69 -30.45
N ALA A 264 -6.80 -13.01 -31.37
CA ALA A 264 -6.67 -12.44 -32.70
C ALA A 264 -7.60 -13.10 -33.72
#